data_AF-A0A971LBY5-F1
#
_entry.id   AF-A0A971LBY5-F1
#
_cell.length_a   1.000
_cell.length_b   1.000
_cell.length_c   1.000
_cell.angle_alpha   90.00
_cell.angle_beta   90.00
_cell.angle_gamma   90.00
#
_symmetry.space_group_name_H-M   'P 1'
#
loop_
_entity.id
_entity.type
_entity.pdbx_description
1 polymer ?
#
loop_
_entity_poly.entity_id
_entity_poly.type
_entity_poly.pdbx_seq_one_letter_code
_entity_poly.pdbx_strand_id
1 'polypeptide(L)'
;MVYAVLAPGGERVQTPVSLPSTPPALPGGESRQGGNIVVYINWDGFAKYYLDLAEAQGKVPTLSWIKNEGVFFANATSGIPAITNPMQAVLASGTTPRFTNNHYRYFDKELNRVLQEAPARKNEAETLAEAAFRQGVKAFAINQFAFLYRGTGWAGQEQTYFAAPPGANGYDDCIARFDEAIRFLHAFAEEMNAGGLPEAPFLLALYMDDLDAVGHNMKEIYGVSPVRTEAERRQAVVDRLALMDRKLAEFIEACRETGLYEEMSFILTTDHGMAPMGFGPATGPAIEESAASKLPDLLARIEALGTGYKCEVLMPGGKESPEKETDIAVVTVGLMVQLSYVNEFNPNV
;
A
#
# COMPACT_ATOMS: atom_id res chain seq x y z
N MET A 1 2.50 2.47 -63.38
CA MET A 1 3.00 3.75 -63.93
C MET A 1 2.19 4.85 -63.27
N VAL A 2 2.84 5.65 -62.42
CA VAL A 2 2.25 6.82 -61.76
C VAL A 2 2.03 7.90 -62.81
N TYR A 3 0.91 8.63 -62.77
CA TYR A 3 0.89 10.10 -62.69
C TYR A 3 -0.53 10.61 -62.43
N ALA A 4 -0.59 11.53 -61.47
CA ALA A 4 -1.76 12.26 -60.99
C ALA A 4 -2.16 13.41 -61.93
N VAL A 5 -3.38 13.95 -61.76
CA VAL A 5 -3.69 15.35 -61.36
C VAL A 5 -5.07 15.83 -61.87
N LEU A 6 -5.96 16.03 -60.87
CA LEU A 6 -7.01 17.05 -60.60
C LEU A 6 -8.34 17.22 -61.39
N ALA A 7 -9.42 17.00 -60.60
CA ALA A 7 -10.60 17.86 -60.29
C ALA A 7 -11.69 18.10 -61.38
N PRO A 8 -13.01 18.15 -61.04
CA PRO A 8 -13.56 18.98 -59.95
C PRO A 8 -14.78 18.46 -59.15
N GLY A 9 -14.96 19.01 -57.94
CA GLY A 9 -16.27 19.45 -57.45
C GLY A 9 -16.98 18.61 -56.38
N GLY A 10 -17.07 19.17 -55.17
CA GLY A 10 -18.17 18.88 -54.22
C GLY A 10 -17.75 18.35 -52.84
N GLU A 11 -17.05 19.13 -52.03
CA GLU A 11 -16.82 18.82 -50.62
C GLU A 11 -18.12 18.98 -49.80
N ARG A 12 -18.49 17.93 -49.06
CA ARG A 12 -19.51 18.00 -48.02
C ARG A 12 -18.93 18.72 -46.80
N VAL A 13 -19.56 19.82 -46.44
CA VAL A 13 -19.34 20.57 -45.20
C VAL A 13 -19.62 19.65 -44.00
N GLN A 14 -18.57 19.30 -43.25
CA GLN A 14 -18.72 18.81 -41.88
C GLN A 14 -19.04 20.00 -40.99
N THR A 15 -20.22 19.99 -40.38
CA THR A 15 -20.57 20.89 -39.28
C THR A 15 -19.63 20.59 -38.10
N PRO A 16 -18.93 21.60 -37.52
CA PRO A 16 -18.17 21.40 -36.29
C PRO A 16 -19.15 21.15 -35.14
N VAL A 17 -18.94 20.06 -34.39
CA VAL A 17 -19.54 19.92 -33.06
C VAL A 17 -18.82 20.94 -32.17
N SER A 18 -19.56 21.96 -31.72
CA SER A 18 -19.03 22.95 -30.79
C SER A 18 -18.73 22.28 -29.45
N LEU A 19 -17.45 22.22 -29.09
CA LEU A 19 -17.05 21.98 -27.70
C LEU A 19 -17.66 23.10 -26.84
N PRO A 20 -18.27 22.79 -25.67
CA PRO A 20 -18.69 23.83 -24.75
C PRO A 20 -17.46 24.69 -24.41
N SER A 21 -17.60 25.96 -24.74
CA SER A 21 -16.61 26.99 -24.49
C SER A 21 -16.71 27.40 -23.03
N THR A 22 -15.56 27.41 -22.36
CA THR A 22 -15.31 27.91 -21.00
C THR A 22 -15.76 26.95 -19.88
N PRO A 23 -14.84 26.51 -18.98
CA PRO A 23 -15.27 25.90 -17.73
C PRO A 23 -16.15 26.91 -16.95
N PRO A 24 -17.16 26.45 -16.21
CA PRO A 24 -17.92 27.34 -15.35
C PRO A 24 -16.95 28.05 -14.42
N ALA A 25 -17.08 29.38 -14.33
CA ALA A 25 -16.33 30.15 -13.35
C ALA A 25 -16.59 29.55 -11.97
N LEU A 26 -15.52 29.11 -11.29
CA LEU A 26 -15.59 28.73 -9.88
C LEU A 26 -16.34 29.85 -9.15
N PRO A 27 -17.43 29.54 -8.43
CA PRO A 27 -18.09 30.54 -7.61
C PRO A 27 -17.04 31.15 -6.70
N GLY A 28 -16.81 32.45 -6.85
CA GLY A 28 -16.25 33.26 -5.78
C GLY A 28 -17.25 33.18 -4.63
N GLY A 29 -16.95 32.34 -3.66
CA GLY A 29 -17.80 32.05 -2.52
C GLY A 29 -16.90 31.87 -1.31
N GLU A 30 -17.20 32.64 -0.28
CA GLU A 30 -16.54 32.67 1.02
C GLU A 30 -16.04 31.29 1.45
N SER A 31 -14.76 31.20 1.83
CA SER A 31 -14.20 30.02 2.48
C SER A 31 -15.06 29.69 3.70
N ARG A 32 -15.88 28.64 3.62
CA ARG A 32 -16.53 28.09 4.80
C ARG A 32 -15.43 27.78 5.81
N GLN A 33 -15.60 28.25 7.05
CA GLN A 33 -14.66 28.03 8.16
C GLN A 33 -14.62 26.57 8.66
N GLY A 34 -15.17 25.60 7.92
CA GLY A 34 -15.08 24.16 8.22
C GLY A 34 -13.84 23.57 7.56
N GLY A 35 -12.94 22.96 8.34
CA GLY A 35 -11.75 22.30 7.79
C GLY A 35 -12.09 21.07 6.95
N ASN A 36 -11.18 20.63 6.07
CA ASN A 36 -11.39 19.49 5.17
C ASN A 36 -11.47 18.14 5.90
N ILE A 37 -12.28 17.23 5.36
CA ILE A 37 -12.24 15.80 5.66
C ILE A 37 -11.05 15.19 4.91
N VAL A 38 -10.21 14.40 5.58
CA VAL A 38 -9.09 13.71 4.93
C VAL A 38 -9.39 12.22 4.87
N VAL A 39 -9.35 11.65 3.67
CA VAL A 39 -9.54 10.22 3.44
C VAL A 39 -8.20 9.60 3.05
N TYR A 40 -7.61 8.83 3.95
CA TYR A 40 -6.36 8.11 3.74
C TYR A 40 -6.65 6.64 3.44
N ILE A 41 -6.26 6.16 2.27
CA ILE A 41 -6.44 4.79 1.81
C ILE A 41 -5.07 4.18 1.53
N ASN A 42 -4.80 3.04 2.16
CA ASN A 42 -3.60 2.25 1.90
C ASN A 42 -3.97 0.90 1.30
N TRP A 43 -3.46 0.60 0.11
CA TRP A 43 -3.56 -0.70 -0.53
C TRP A 43 -2.19 -1.39 -0.47
N ASP A 44 -2.06 -2.37 0.42
CA ASP A 44 -0.81 -3.10 0.67
C ASP A 44 -0.31 -3.79 -0.61
N GLY A 45 0.99 -3.72 -0.86
CA GLY A 45 1.61 -4.39 -2.01
C GLY A 45 1.21 -3.83 -3.39
N PHE A 46 0.60 -2.65 -3.46
CA PHE A 46 0.16 -2.04 -4.72
C PHE A 46 1.32 -1.45 -5.53
N ALA A 47 2.07 -2.32 -6.21
CA ALA A 47 3.17 -1.92 -7.09
C ALA A 47 2.70 -1.14 -8.33
N LYS A 48 3.45 -0.11 -8.71
CA LYS A 48 3.15 0.73 -9.90
C LYS A 48 2.93 -0.08 -11.18
N TYR A 49 3.69 -1.16 -11.39
CA TYR A 49 3.55 -1.96 -12.61
C TYR A 49 2.18 -2.67 -12.69
N TYR A 50 1.48 -2.91 -11.57
CA TYR A 50 0.11 -3.42 -11.60
C TYR A 50 -0.87 -2.38 -12.14
N LEU A 51 -0.72 -1.12 -11.75
CA LEU A 51 -1.51 -0.02 -12.30
C LEU A 51 -1.28 0.08 -13.82
N ASP A 52 -0.01 0.11 -14.25
CA ASP A 52 0.33 0.21 -15.68
C ASP A 52 -0.27 -0.95 -16.50
N LEU A 53 -0.19 -2.19 -15.97
CA LEU A 53 -0.80 -3.37 -16.60
C LEU A 53 -2.33 -3.28 -16.66
N ALA A 54 -2.97 -2.84 -15.57
CA ALA A 54 -4.42 -2.76 -15.49
C ALA A 54 -4.98 -1.63 -16.37
N GLU A 55 -4.28 -0.49 -16.47
CA GLU A 55 -4.62 0.61 -17.38
C GLU A 55 -4.54 0.15 -18.83
N ALA A 56 -3.47 -0.57 -19.20
CA ALA A 56 -3.33 -1.14 -20.54
C ALA A 56 -4.44 -2.15 -20.89
N GLN A 57 -5.03 -2.79 -19.88
CA GLN A 57 -6.18 -3.69 -20.02
C GLN A 57 -7.54 -2.98 -19.92
N GLY A 58 -7.58 -1.68 -19.63
CA GLY A 58 -8.82 -0.92 -19.42
C GLY A 58 -9.62 -1.36 -18.18
N LYS A 59 -8.96 -1.94 -17.17
CA LYS A 59 -9.60 -2.55 -16.00
C LYS A 59 -9.78 -1.64 -14.80
N VAL A 60 -9.17 -0.45 -14.82
CA VAL A 60 -9.12 0.47 -13.68
C VAL A 60 -9.50 1.91 -14.09
N PRO A 61 -10.72 2.12 -14.62
CA PRO A 61 -11.15 3.43 -15.09
C PRO A 61 -11.17 4.49 -13.98
N THR A 62 -11.48 4.12 -12.74
CA THR A 62 -11.55 5.05 -11.61
C THR A 62 -10.17 5.54 -11.22
N LEU A 63 -9.20 4.63 -11.08
CA LEU A 63 -7.80 4.97 -10.83
C LEU A 63 -7.22 5.80 -11.96
N SER A 64 -7.54 5.46 -13.22
CA SER A 64 -7.12 6.24 -14.38
C SER A 64 -7.65 7.67 -14.33
N TRP A 65 -8.92 7.84 -13.95
CA TRP A 65 -9.55 9.14 -13.80
C TRP A 65 -8.91 9.97 -12.68
N ILE A 66 -8.80 9.43 -11.45
CA ILE A 66 -8.18 10.17 -10.33
C ILE A 66 -6.71 10.50 -10.59
N LYS A 67 -5.97 9.65 -11.31
CA LYS A 67 -4.59 9.91 -11.69
C LYS A 67 -4.46 11.08 -12.66
N ASN A 68 -5.43 11.24 -13.57
CA ASN A 68 -5.44 12.30 -14.57
C ASN A 68 -5.96 13.63 -14.02
N GLU A 69 -6.96 13.60 -13.15
CA GLU A 69 -7.53 14.81 -12.53
C GLU A 69 -6.76 15.27 -11.27
N GLY A 70 -6.13 14.34 -10.57
CA GLY A 70 -5.43 14.57 -9.32
C GLY A 70 -3.92 14.71 -9.48
N VAL A 71 -3.19 14.44 -8.39
CA VAL A 71 -1.73 14.45 -8.36
C VAL A 71 -1.21 13.02 -8.26
N PHE A 72 -0.39 12.63 -9.23
CA PHE A 72 0.22 11.29 -9.27
C PHE A 72 1.74 11.35 -9.12
N PHE A 73 2.25 10.69 -8.08
CA PHE A 73 3.68 10.57 -7.83
C PHE A 73 4.26 9.34 -8.54
N ALA A 74 4.65 9.52 -9.81
CA ALA A 74 5.16 8.42 -10.64
C ALA A 74 6.43 7.72 -10.10
N ASN A 75 7.17 8.38 -9.22
CA ASN A 75 8.42 7.91 -8.63
C ASN A 75 8.36 7.84 -7.10
N ALA A 76 7.19 7.52 -6.53
CA ALA A 76 7.09 7.24 -5.09
C ALA A 76 7.90 5.97 -4.75
N THR A 77 8.71 6.04 -3.68
CA THR A 77 9.57 4.94 -3.24
C THR A 77 9.29 4.57 -1.80
N SER A 78 9.30 3.27 -1.50
CA SER A 78 9.20 2.77 -0.12
C SER A 78 10.52 2.92 0.64
N GLY A 79 10.43 2.94 1.97
CA GLY A 79 11.59 2.85 2.84
C GLY A 79 12.18 1.44 2.91
N ILE A 80 13.27 1.30 3.66
CA ILE A 80 13.94 0.02 3.91
C ILE A 80 13.78 -0.32 5.41
N PRO A 81 13.28 -1.52 5.76
CA PRO A 81 12.85 -2.58 4.86
C PRO A 81 11.44 -2.33 4.29
N ALA A 82 11.26 -2.57 2.99
CA ALA A 82 9.96 -2.55 2.31
C ALA A 82 9.09 -3.76 2.72
N ILE A 83 8.58 -3.72 3.95
CA ILE A 83 7.69 -4.71 4.59
C ILE A 83 6.57 -3.95 5.28
N THR A 84 5.35 -4.50 5.24
CA THR A 84 4.12 -3.92 5.78
C THR A 84 4.30 -3.23 7.13
N ASN A 85 4.68 -3.94 8.19
CA ASN A 85 4.70 -3.36 9.54
C ASN A 85 5.61 -2.12 9.70
N PRO A 86 6.91 -2.17 9.34
CA PRO A 86 7.76 -0.99 9.30
C PRO A 86 7.20 0.14 8.44
N MET A 87 6.72 -0.17 7.23
CA MET A 87 6.29 0.84 6.27
C MET A 87 4.96 1.49 6.63
N GLN A 88 4.02 0.75 7.22
CA GLN A 88 2.81 1.32 7.79
C GLN A 88 3.13 2.25 8.97
N ALA A 89 4.11 1.90 9.82
CA ALA A 89 4.56 2.80 10.89
C ALA A 89 5.20 4.09 10.34
N VAL A 90 5.99 3.97 9.27
CA VAL A 90 6.60 5.09 8.53
C VAL A 90 5.53 6.01 7.94
N LEU A 91 4.56 5.45 7.21
CA LEU A 91 3.47 6.20 6.61
C LEU A 91 2.57 6.86 7.67
N ALA A 92 2.26 6.12 8.74
CA ALA A 92 1.47 6.62 9.85
C ALA A 92 2.12 7.80 10.56
N SER A 93 3.46 7.92 10.55
CA SER A 93 4.18 8.89 11.39
C SER A 93 5.03 9.89 10.61
N GLY A 94 5.09 9.76 9.28
CA GLY A 94 5.88 10.64 8.41
C GLY A 94 7.40 10.59 8.68
N THR A 95 7.93 9.45 9.13
CA THR A 95 9.34 9.32 9.54
C THR A 95 9.96 8.00 9.07
N THR A 96 11.15 7.65 9.54
CA THR A 96 11.87 6.42 9.13
C THR A 96 11.87 5.35 10.23
N PRO A 97 12.21 4.08 9.91
CA PRO A 97 12.36 3.01 10.91
C PRO A 97 13.25 3.37 12.10
N ARG A 98 14.24 4.24 11.89
CA ARG A 98 15.09 4.80 12.95
C ARG A 98 14.29 5.47 14.07
N PHE A 99 13.19 6.14 13.74
CA PHE A 99 12.37 6.89 14.70
C PHE A 99 11.09 6.15 15.08
N THR A 100 10.53 5.33 14.19
CA THR A 100 9.42 4.44 14.57
C THR A 100 9.91 3.28 15.44
N ASN A 101 11.22 2.99 15.43
CA ASN A 101 11.83 1.86 16.11
C ASN A 101 11.23 0.50 15.67
N ASN A 102 10.78 0.43 14.41
CA ASN A 102 10.27 -0.79 13.80
C ASN A 102 11.14 -1.18 12.60
N HIS A 103 12.14 -2.03 12.88
CA HIS A 103 13.11 -2.50 11.89
C HIS A 103 12.73 -3.86 11.30
N TYR A 104 11.58 -4.43 11.73
CA TYR A 104 11.16 -5.81 11.49
C TYR A 104 12.14 -6.87 11.99
N ARG A 105 13.30 -7.02 11.36
CA ARG A 105 14.31 -8.02 11.70
C ARG A 105 15.70 -7.51 11.32
N TYR A 106 16.66 -7.70 12.20
CA TYR A 106 18.03 -7.20 12.03
C TYR A 106 19.03 -8.04 12.82
N PHE A 107 20.32 -7.91 12.50
CA PHE A 107 21.40 -8.47 13.28
C PHE A 107 21.82 -7.49 14.37
N ASP A 108 21.69 -7.90 15.63
CA ASP A 108 22.18 -7.13 16.77
C ASP A 108 23.64 -7.52 17.05
N LYS A 109 24.54 -6.55 16.88
CA LYS A 109 25.99 -6.75 17.07
C LYS A 109 26.38 -6.88 18.55
N GLU A 110 25.66 -6.23 19.46
CA GLU A 110 25.97 -6.29 20.90
C GLU A 110 25.59 -7.66 21.46
N LEU A 111 24.44 -8.19 21.03
CA LEU A 111 23.96 -9.51 21.40
C LEU A 111 24.52 -10.63 20.52
N ASN A 112 25.21 -10.28 19.43
CA ASN A 112 25.75 -11.19 18.43
C ASN A 112 24.69 -12.20 17.93
N ARG A 113 23.49 -11.71 17.58
CA ARG A 113 22.38 -12.54 17.11
C ARG A 113 21.36 -11.77 16.29
N VAL A 114 20.60 -12.47 15.46
CA VAL A 114 19.43 -11.90 14.78
C VAL A 114 18.28 -11.73 15.75
N LEU A 115 17.59 -10.59 15.66
CA LEU A 115 16.40 -10.26 16.41
C LEU A 115 15.22 -10.06 15.45
N GLN A 116 14.03 -10.50 15.88
CA GLN A 116 12.76 -10.06 15.31
C GLN A 116 12.19 -9.00 16.27
N GLU A 117 11.88 -7.82 15.73
CA GLU A 117 11.28 -6.73 16.50
C GLU A 117 9.94 -7.18 17.09
N ALA A 118 9.75 -6.90 18.38
CA ALA A 118 8.54 -7.21 19.13
C ALA A 118 8.11 -5.96 19.94
N PRO A 119 6.82 -5.58 19.91
CA PRO A 119 5.74 -6.17 19.13
C PRO A 119 5.89 -5.92 17.62
N ALA A 120 5.29 -6.78 16.77
CA ALA A 120 5.43 -6.67 15.32
C ALA A 120 4.95 -5.31 14.75
N ARG A 121 3.91 -4.73 15.36
CA ARG A 121 3.33 -3.42 15.01
C ARG A 121 3.88 -2.27 15.86
N LYS A 122 5.13 -2.39 16.33
CA LYS A 122 5.79 -1.34 17.10
C LYS A 122 5.86 -0.04 16.30
N ASN A 123 5.68 1.07 16.99
CA ASN A 123 5.92 2.40 16.47
C ASN A 123 6.16 3.33 17.67
N GLU A 124 7.28 4.01 17.77
CA GLU A 124 7.59 4.92 18.88
C GLU A 124 7.34 6.40 18.52
N ALA A 125 7.11 6.69 17.23
CA ALA A 125 6.84 8.03 16.74
C ALA A 125 5.34 8.34 16.83
N GLU A 126 4.99 9.61 17.05
CA GLU A 126 3.61 10.11 17.00
C GLU A 126 3.00 9.82 15.62
N THR A 127 1.81 9.20 15.60
CA THR A 127 1.08 8.95 14.34
C THR A 127 0.26 10.18 13.92
N LEU A 128 -0.14 10.21 12.65
CA LEU A 128 -1.08 11.17 12.09
C LEU A 128 -2.41 11.21 12.87
N ALA A 129 -2.90 10.05 13.31
CA ALA A 129 -4.13 9.95 14.09
C ALA A 129 -3.94 10.49 15.53
N GLU A 130 -2.80 10.26 16.16
CA GLU A 130 -2.46 10.87 17.46
C GLU A 130 -2.32 12.40 17.34
N ALA A 131 -1.65 12.86 16.27
CA ALA A 131 -1.52 14.28 15.99
C ALA A 131 -2.88 14.95 15.70
N ALA A 132 -3.78 14.28 14.98
CA ALA A 132 -5.15 14.74 14.74
C ALA A 132 -5.92 14.87 16.07
N PHE A 133 -5.91 13.81 16.88
CA PHE A 133 -6.56 13.80 18.19
C PHE A 133 -6.05 14.92 19.10
N ARG A 134 -4.72 15.10 19.20
CA ARG A 134 -4.08 16.17 19.98
C ARG A 134 -4.52 17.57 19.55
N GLN A 135 -4.90 17.75 18.29
CA GLN A 135 -5.37 19.01 17.71
C GLN A 135 -6.90 19.17 17.74
N GLY A 136 -7.62 18.23 18.36
CA GLY A 136 -9.08 18.25 18.43
C GLY A 136 -9.78 17.82 17.13
N VAL A 137 -9.04 17.22 16.19
CA VAL A 137 -9.57 16.62 14.96
C VAL A 137 -9.91 15.16 15.25
N LYS A 138 -11.14 14.74 14.90
CA LYS A 138 -11.53 13.33 15.07
C LYS A 138 -10.78 12.45 14.07
N ALA A 139 -10.42 11.24 14.48
CA ALA A 139 -9.82 10.23 13.61
C ALA A 139 -10.65 8.96 13.69
N PHE A 140 -10.91 8.35 12.53
CA PHE A 140 -11.59 7.08 12.39
C PHE A 140 -10.73 6.15 11.53
N ALA A 141 -10.66 4.88 11.88
CA ALA A 141 -9.87 3.89 11.17
C ALA A 141 -10.70 2.63 10.87
N ILE A 142 -10.69 2.18 9.63
CA ILE A 142 -11.31 0.94 9.16
C ILE A 142 -10.18 0.00 8.77
N ASN A 143 -9.94 -1.02 9.60
CA ASN A 143 -8.85 -2.00 9.51
C ASN A 143 -7.43 -1.41 9.43
N GLN A 144 -7.26 -0.08 9.49
CA GLN A 144 -5.95 0.58 9.46
C GLN A 144 -5.24 0.40 10.81
N PHE A 145 -4.62 -0.75 10.96
CA PHE A 145 -4.03 -1.22 12.21
C PHE A 145 -2.88 -0.35 12.72
N ALA A 146 -2.25 0.47 11.86
CA ALA A 146 -1.19 1.39 12.29
C ALA A 146 -1.71 2.50 13.23
N PHE A 147 -3.02 2.74 13.23
CA PHE A 147 -3.69 3.68 14.11
C PHE A 147 -4.41 3.02 15.30
N LEU A 148 -4.51 1.67 15.32
CA LEU A 148 -5.11 0.94 16.43
C LEU A 148 -4.31 1.15 17.72
N TYR A 149 -4.96 1.69 18.74
CA TYR A 149 -4.38 2.17 20.00
C TYR A 149 -3.40 3.33 19.84
N ARG A 150 -3.35 3.94 18.65
CA ARG A 150 -2.41 4.98 18.22
C ARG A 150 -3.18 6.09 17.51
N GLY A 151 -4.13 6.68 18.23
CA GLY A 151 -5.04 7.73 17.75
C GLY A 151 -6.47 7.24 17.57
N THR A 152 -6.71 5.93 17.49
CA THR A 152 -8.04 5.32 17.44
C THR A 152 -8.13 4.06 18.30
N GLY A 153 -9.35 3.67 18.69
CA GLY A 153 -9.64 2.36 19.30
C GLY A 153 -9.09 2.11 20.72
N TRP A 154 -8.56 3.11 21.42
CA TRP A 154 -8.14 2.97 22.82
C TRP A 154 -9.31 3.07 23.80
N ALA A 155 -9.05 2.83 25.08
CA ALA A 155 -10.06 2.89 26.14
C ALA A 155 -10.80 4.25 26.17
N GLY A 156 -12.11 4.23 25.97
CA GLY A 156 -12.96 5.43 25.86
C GLY A 156 -13.04 6.06 24.45
N GLN A 157 -12.44 5.44 23.44
CA GLN A 157 -12.56 5.79 22.01
C GLN A 157 -12.73 4.52 21.14
N GLU A 158 -13.29 3.44 21.69
CA GLU A 158 -13.47 2.16 20.99
C GLU A 158 -14.27 2.34 19.68
N GLN A 159 -15.19 3.29 19.65
CA GLN A 159 -16.01 3.67 18.49
C GLN A 159 -15.25 4.37 17.35
N THR A 160 -13.94 4.56 17.46
CA THR A 160 -13.12 5.21 16.43
C THR A 160 -12.31 4.23 15.58
N TYR A 161 -12.28 2.94 15.96
CA TYR A 161 -11.65 1.89 15.18
C TYR A 161 -12.67 0.81 14.82
N PHE A 162 -12.79 0.52 13.53
CA PHE A 162 -13.72 -0.46 12.98
C PHE A 162 -12.91 -1.60 12.36
N ALA A 163 -13.15 -2.82 12.85
CA ALA A 163 -12.78 -4.02 12.12
C ALA A 163 -13.98 -4.41 11.25
N ALA A 164 -13.84 -4.26 9.93
CA ALA A 164 -14.89 -4.64 9.00
C ALA A 164 -15.25 -6.12 9.20
N PRO A 165 -16.55 -6.43 9.36
CA PRO A 165 -16.97 -7.82 9.46
C PRO A 165 -16.75 -8.53 8.11
N PRO A 166 -16.55 -9.86 8.09
CA PRO A 166 -16.48 -10.60 6.85
C PRO A 166 -17.73 -10.36 5.97
N GLY A 167 -17.52 -10.10 4.69
CA GLY A 167 -18.57 -9.90 3.71
C GLY A 167 -19.26 -11.20 3.31
N ALA A 168 -20.17 -11.11 2.32
CA ALA A 168 -20.94 -12.27 1.84
C ALA A 168 -20.05 -13.39 1.24
N ASN A 169 -18.82 -13.08 0.84
CA ASN A 169 -17.82 -14.04 0.36
C ASN A 169 -17.05 -14.74 1.50
N GLY A 170 -17.35 -14.42 2.76
CA GLY A 170 -16.70 -15.00 3.94
C GLY A 170 -15.35 -14.38 4.32
N TYR A 171 -14.96 -13.29 3.67
CA TYR A 171 -13.68 -12.60 3.91
C TYR A 171 -13.89 -11.15 4.34
N ASP A 172 -12.96 -10.63 5.15
CA ASP A 172 -12.84 -9.21 5.49
C ASP A 172 -11.95 -8.47 4.45
N ASP A 173 -12.24 -8.67 3.17
CA ASP A 173 -11.46 -8.16 2.03
C ASP A 173 -11.83 -6.72 1.64
N CYS A 174 -11.37 -6.24 0.49
CA CYS A 174 -11.66 -4.89 0.03
C CYS A 174 -13.16 -4.57 -0.06
N ILE A 175 -14.02 -5.57 -0.37
CA ILE A 175 -15.46 -5.35 -0.45
C ILE A 175 -15.99 -5.02 0.95
N ALA A 176 -15.69 -5.88 1.93
CA ALA A 176 -16.12 -5.68 3.31
C ALA A 176 -15.63 -4.35 3.89
N ARG A 177 -14.38 -3.97 3.61
CA ARG A 177 -13.78 -2.75 4.15
C ARG A 177 -14.32 -1.48 3.50
N PHE A 178 -14.59 -1.49 2.19
CA PHE A 178 -15.29 -0.36 1.54
C PHE A 178 -16.76 -0.30 1.95
N ASP A 179 -17.45 -1.43 2.11
CA ASP A 179 -18.84 -1.46 2.59
C ASP A 179 -18.97 -0.86 4.00
N GLU A 180 -18.04 -1.19 4.89
CA GLU A 180 -17.98 -0.61 6.24
C GLU A 180 -17.72 0.91 6.19
N ALA A 181 -16.90 1.37 5.23
CA ALA A 181 -16.65 2.80 5.04
C ALA A 181 -17.87 3.55 4.50
N ILE A 182 -18.58 2.97 3.54
CA ILE A 182 -19.84 3.50 3.02
C ILE A 182 -20.88 3.57 4.14
N ARG A 183 -21.03 2.49 4.91
CA ARG A 183 -21.94 2.43 6.07
C ARG A 183 -21.60 3.53 7.09
N PHE A 184 -20.32 3.73 7.39
CA PHE A 184 -19.85 4.79 8.27
C PHE A 184 -20.24 6.18 7.73
N LEU A 185 -19.99 6.46 6.45
CA LEU A 185 -20.30 7.76 5.85
C LEU A 185 -21.78 8.11 5.91
N HIS A 186 -22.67 7.15 5.58
CA HIS A 186 -24.10 7.38 5.67
C HIS A 186 -24.54 7.67 7.11
N ALA A 187 -24.09 6.86 8.08
CA ALA A 187 -24.42 7.07 9.49
C ALA A 187 -23.91 8.44 10.00
N PHE A 188 -22.70 8.82 9.60
CA PHE A 188 -22.10 10.11 9.96
C PHE A 188 -22.89 11.28 9.37
N ALA A 189 -23.27 11.21 8.09
CA ALA A 189 -24.07 12.23 7.44
C ALA A 189 -25.48 12.35 8.04
N GLU A 190 -26.10 11.24 8.42
CA GLU A 190 -27.39 11.25 9.14
C GLU A 190 -27.28 11.94 10.50
N GLU A 191 -26.23 11.66 11.27
CA GLU A 191 -26.01 12.29 12.58
C GLU A 191 -25.70 13.79 12.47
N MET A 192 -24.94 14.19 11.44
CA MET A 192 -24.72 15.60 11.11
C MET A 192 -26.03 16.32 10.77
N ASN A 193 -26.85 15.73 9.88
CA ASN A 193 -28.13 16.32 9.45
C ASN A 193 -29.15 16.39 10.60
N ALA A 194 -29.05 15.50 11.59
CA ALA A 194 -29.84 15.56 12.82
C ALA A 194 -29.37 16.65 13.80
N GLY A 195 -28.30 17.40 13.48
CA GLY A 195 -27.69 18.41 14.35
C GLY A 195 -26.87 17.84 15.50
N GLY A 196 -26.55 16.53 15.46
CA GLY A 196 -25.85 15.81 16.53
C GLY A 196 -24.33 16.01 16.50
N LEU A 197 -23.77 16.39 15.35
CA LEU A 197 -22.34 16.59 15.18
C LEU A 197 -22.04 18.01 14.68
N PRO A 198 -21.11 18.75 15.32
CA PRO A 198 -20.55 19.92 14.68
C PRO A 198 -19.82 19.48 13.39
N GLU A 199 -19.98 20.28 12.34
CA GLU A 199 -19.32 20.19 11.04
C GLU A 199 -17.79 20.36 11.23
N ALA A 200 -17.15 19.30 11.73
CA ALA A 200 -15.75 19.32 12.13
C ALA A 200 -14.93 18.45 11.17
N PRO A 201 -13.72 18.89 10.78
CA PRO A 201 -12.81 18.06 10.01
C PRO A 201 -12.55 16.75 10.76
N PHE A 202 -12.42 15.66 10.01
CA PHE A 202 -11.97 14.39 10.53
C PHE A 202 -11.06 13.68 9.55
N LEU A 203 -10.21 12.80 10.09
CA LEU A 203 -9.43 11.82 9.35
C LEU A 203 -10.22 10.52 9.27
N LEU A 204 -10.40 9.98 8.07
CA LEU A 204 -10.87 8.62 7.84
C LEU A 204 -9.77 7.81 7.18
N ALA A 205 -9.34 6.74 7.83
CA ALA A 205 -8.23 5.90 7.39
C ALA A 205 -8.69 4.48 7.04
N LEU A 206 -8.33 3.98 5.87
CA LEU A 206 -8.67 2.65 5.38
C LEU A 206 -7.39 1.88 5.03
N TYR A 207 -7.39 0.59 5.29
CA TYR A 207 -6.31 -0.33 4.90
C TYR A 207 -6.88 -1.59 4.24
N MET A 208 -6.34 -1.97 3.10
CA MET A 208 -6.69 -3.19 2.37
C MET A 208 -5.41 -3.97 2.02
N ASP A 209 -5.35 -5.26 2.34
CA ASP A 209 -4.21 -6.16 2.09
C ASP A 209 -4.43 -7.09 0.89
N ASP A 210 -5.52 -6.90 0.14
CA ASP A 210 -5.91 -7.74 -1.00
C ASP A 210 -4.79 -7.99 -2.02
N LEU A 211 -4.08 -6.94 -2.45
CA LEU A 211 -3.08 -7.05 -3.51
C LEU A 211 -1.80 -7.71 -3.03
N ASP A 212 -1.38 -7.44 -1.80
CA ASP A 212 -0.26 -8.13 -1.16
C ASP A 212 -0.57 -9.61 -0.95
N ALA A 213 -1.72 -9.92 -0.36
CA ALA A 213 -2.13 -11.30 -0.07
C ALA A 213 -2.25 -12.16 -1.34
N VAL A 214 -2.93 -11.64 -2.37
CA VAL A 214 -3.03 -12.32 -3.68
C VAL A 214 -1.66 -12.35 -4.36
N GLY A 215 -0.90 -11.26 -4.27
CA GLY A 215 0.42 -11.11 -4.86
C GLY A 215 1.46 -12.07 -4.29
N HIS A 216 1.35 -12.44 -3.02
CA HIS A 216 2.20 -13.43 -2.37
C HIS A 216 2.01 -14.84 -2.94
N ASN A 217 0.82 -15.18 -3.44
CA ASN A 217 0.54 -16.43 -4.14
C ASN A 217 0.88 -17.70 -3.32
N MET A 218 0.88 -17.62 -1.99
CA MET A 218 1.34 -18.70 -1.09
C MET A 218 0.26 -19.72 -0.75
N LYS A 219 -1.00 -19.30 -0.76
CA LYS A 219 -2.18 -20.09 -0.38
C LYS A 219 -3.44 -19.48 -0.99
N GLU A 220 -4.55 -20.20 -0.88
CA GLU A 220 -5.85 -19.62 -1.22
C GLU A 220 -6.18 -18.48 -0.25
N ILE A 221 -6.51 -17.31 -0.79
CA ILE A 221 -6.90 -16.14 -0.03
C ILE A 221 -7.86 -15.27 -0.84
N TYR A 222 -8.88 -14.73 -0.18
CA TYR A 222 -9.94 -13.92 -0.81
C TYR A 222 -10.63 -14.62 -2.00
N GLY A 223 -10.70 -15.95 -1.98
CA GLY A 223 -11.28 -16.74 -3.08
C GLY A 223 -10.38 -16.85 -4.31
N VAL A 224 -9.09 -16.55 -4.20
CA VAL A 224 -8.09 -16.70 -5.26
C VAL A 224 -7.13 -17.83 -4.88
N SER A 225 -7.11 -18.91 -5.65
CA SER A 225 -6.17 -20.03 -5.45
C SER A 225 -4.78 -19.71 -6.04
N PRO A 226 -3.69 -20.28 -5.50
CA PRO A 226 -2.36 -20.07 -6.04
C PRO A 226 -2.19 -20.51 -7.50
N VAL A 227 -1.43 -19.73 -8.25
CA VAL A 227 -1.07 -19.96 -9.66
C VAL A 227 0.40 -20.31 -9.83
N ARG A 228 0.82 -20.73 -11.02
CA ARG A 228 2.13 -21.38 -11.24
C ARG A 228 3.14 -20.51 -11.98
N THR A 229 2.70 -19.45 -12.64
CA THR A 229 3.57 -18.56 -13.42
C THR A 229 3.45 -17.11 -12.98
N GLU A 230 4.47 -16.30 -13.25
CA GLU A 230 4.44 -14.86 -12.95
C GLU A 230 3.36 -14.14 -13.75
N ALA A 231 3.13 -14.56 -15.00
CA ALA A 231 2.07 -14.01 -15.84
C ALA A 231 0.68 -14.22 -15.23
N GLU A 232 0.39 -15.45 -14.77
CA GLU A 232 -0.88 -15.75 -14.09
C GLU A 232 -1.00 -14.98 -12.78
N ARG A 233 0.09 -14.85 -12.00
CA ARG A 233 0.08 -14.14 -10.72
C ARG A 233 -0.22 -12.66 -10.92
N ARG A 234 0.43 -12.03 -11.90
CA ARG A 234 0.14 -10.64 -12.29
C ARG A 234 -1.31 -10.47 -12.72
N GLN A 235 -1.85 -11.43 -13.48
CA GLN A 235 -3.23 -11.35 -13.91
C GLN A 235 -4.21 -11.47 -12.75
N ALA A 236 -3.96 -12.37 -11.80
CA ALA A 236 -4.77 -12.50 -10.57
C ALA A 236 -4.79 -11.21 -9.76
N VAL A 237 -3.63 -10.54 -9.61
CA VAL A 237 -3.55 -9.24 -8.93
C VAL A 237 -4.27 -8.14 -9.71
N VAL A 238 -4.14 -8.09 -11.04
CA VAL A 238 -4.86 -7.12 -11.89
C VAL A 238 -6.37 -7.31 -11.81
N ASP A 239 -6.85 -8.56 -11.75
CA ASP A 239 -8.28 -8.86 -11.62
C ASP A 239 -8.81 -8.45 -10.25
N ARG A 240 -8.02 -8.65 -9.18
CA ARG A 240 -8.31 -8.13 -7.84
C ARG A 240 -8.32 -6.59 -7.81
N LEU A 241 -7.33 -5.95 -8.42
CA LEU A 241 -7.25 -4.48 -8.54
C LEU A 241 -8.48 -3.91 -9.26
N ALA A 242 -8.98 -4.57 -10.30
CA ALA A 242 -10.18 -4.16 -11.01
C ALA A 242 -11.43 -4.21 -10.10
N LEU A 243 -11.50 -5.16 -9.16
CA LEU A 243 -12.55 -5.21 -8.14
C LEU A 243 -12.41 -4.04 -7.15
N MET A 244 -11.20 -3.77 -6.68
CA MET A 244 -10.91 -2.65 -5.78
C MET A 244 -11.23 -1.30 -6.43
N ASP A 245 -10.93 -1.12 -7.72
CA ASP A 245 -11.29 0.08 -8.49
C ASP A 245 -12.81 0.32 -8.52
N ARG A 246 -13.61 -0.73 -8.75
CA ARG A 246 -15.08 -0.63 -8.71
C ARG A 246 -15.59 -0.26 -7.33
N LYS A 247 -15.05 -0.85 -6.26
CA LYS A 247 -15.44 -0.51 -4.88
C LYS A 247 -14.98 0.89 -4.48
N LEU A 248 -13.84 1.37 -4.99
CA LEU A 248 -13.43 2.76 -4.83
C LEU A 248 -14.41 3.72 -5.52
N ALA A 249 -14.88 3.38 -6.73
CA ALA A 249 -15.89 4.17 -7.44
C ALA A 249 -17.20 4.29 -6.63
N GLU A 250 -17.67 3.16 -6.09
CA GLU A 250 -18.87 3.11 -5.25
C GLU A 250 -18.70 3.93 -3.96
N PHE A 251 -17.53 3.83 -3.32
CA PHE A 251 -17.22 4.65 -2.15
C PHE A 251 -17.19 6.15 -2.47
N ILE A 252 -16.60 6.54 -3.60
CA ILE A 252 -16.60 7.93 -4.06
C ILE A 252 -18.03 8.41 -4.34
N GLU A 253 -18.88 7.57 -4.92
CA GLU A 253 -20.29 7.93 -5.14
C GLU A 253 -21.04 8.10 -3.83
N ALA A 254 -20.86 7.22 -2.85
CA ALA A 254 -21.43 7.40 -1.50
C ALA A 254 -20.96 8.71 -0.84
N CYS A 255 -19.71 9.12 -1.06
CA CYS A 255 -19.22 10.44 -0.60
C CYS A 255 -20.00 11.59 -1.26
N ARG A 256 -20.40 11.46 -2.53
CA ARG A 256 -21.20 12.48 -3.24
C ARG A 256 -22.65 12.49 -2.77
N GLU A 257 -23.24 11.31 -2.62
CA GLU A 257 -24.62 11.14 -2.14
C GLU A 257 -24.82 11.72 -0.74
N THR A 258 -23.82 11.59 0.13
CA THR A 258 -23.82 12.19 1.48
C THR A 258 -23.54 13.70 1.48
N GLY A 259 -23.17 14.28 0.33
CA GLY A 259 -22.82 15.70 0.20
C GLY A 259 -21.44 16.07 0.76
N LEU A 260 -20.65 15.08 1.21
CA LEU A 260 -19.36 15.32 1.86
C LEU A 260 -18.19 15.40 0.87
N TYR A 261 -18.35 14.91 -0.37
CA TYR A 261 -17.27 14.76 -1.34
C TYR A 261 -16.49 16.06 -1.63
N GLU A 262 -17.17 17.20 -1.75
CA GLU A 262 -16.52 18.49 -2.05
C GLU A 262 -15.65 19.02 -0.90
N GLU A 263 -15.81 18.47 0.30
CA GLU A 263 -15.02 18.82 1.50
C GLU A 263 -13.91 17.80 1.77
N MET A 264 -13.78 16.78 0.91
CA MET A 264 -12.83 15.68 1.08
C MET A 264 -11.54 15.88 0.30
N SER A 265 -10.42 15.49 0.93
CA SER A 265 -9.13 15.30 0.28
C SER A 265 -8.74 13.83 0.38
N PHE A 266 -8.53 13.18 -0.77
CA PHE A 266 -8.18 11.76 -0.85
C PHE A 266 -6.66 11.57 -0.99
N ILE A 267 -6.13 10.64 -0.21
CA ILE A 267 -4.75 10.15 -0.32
C ILE A 267 -4.84 8.63 -0.52
N LEU A 268 -4.52 8.16 -1.72
CA LEU A 268 -4.38 6.73 -2.00
C LEU A 268 -2.89 6.39 -2.13
N THR A 269 -2.42 5.42 -1.33
CA THR A 269 -1.01 5.02 -1.30
C THR A 269 -0.84 3.52 -1.13
N THR A 270 0.41 3.07 -1.17
CA THR A 270 0.88 1.74 -0.78
C THR A 270 2.04 1.87 0.20
N ASP A 271 2.28 0.85 1.01
CA ASP A 271 3.48 0.69 1.84
C ASP A 271 4.67 0.15 1.05
N HIS A 272 4.44 -0.80 0.15
CA HIS A 272 5.45 -1.35 -0.74
C HIS A 272 4.91 -1.83 -2.09
N GLY A 273 5.85 -2.20 -2.96
CA GLY A 273 5.55 -2.94 -4.18
C GLY A 273 5.49 -4.44 -3.92
N MET A 274 5.66 -5.21 -4.99
CA MET A 274 5.66 -6.67 -4.98
C MET A 274 6.71 -7.17 -5.97
N ALA A 275 7.33 -8.30 -5.69
CA ALA A 275 8.14 -9.04 -6.66
C ALA A 275 7.59 -10.46 -6.82
N PRO A 276 8.03 -11.22 -7.84
CA PRO A 276 7.63 -12.61 -8.02
C PRO A 276 7.86 -13.42 -6.74
N MET A 277 6.80 -14.01 -6.18
CA MET A 277 6.82 -14.82 -4.96
C MET A 277 5.76 -15.94 -5.04
N GLY A 278 5.90 -16.97 -4.20
CA GLY A 278 4.87 -18.01 -4.02
C GLY A 278 4.97 -19.21 -4.95
N PHE A 279 5.96 -19.23 -5.84
CA PHE A 279 6.26 -20.38 -6.69
C PHE A 279 7.11 -21.38 -5.90
N GLY A 280 6.46 -22.26 -5.12
CA GLY A 280 7.11 -23.21 -4.20
C GLY A 280 8.13 -24.17 -4.84
N PRO A 281 8.79 -25.05 -4.05
CA PRO A 281 9.83 -25.95 -4.55
C PRO A 281 9.30 -26.93 -5.60
N ALA A 282 10.06 -27.05 -6.68
CA ALA A 282 9.77 -27.76 -7.92
C ALA A 282 9.41 -29.24 -7.73
N THR A 283 8.12 -29.58 -7.79
CA THR A 283 7.68 -30.86 -8.37
C THR A 283 6.93 -30.67 -9.70
N GLY A 284 6.96 -29.45 -10.23
CA GLY A 284 6.53 -29.06 -11.58
C GLY A 284 7.66 -28.29 -12.29
N PRO A 285 7.51 -27.97 -13.59
CA PRO A 285 8.62 -27.48 -14.41
C PRO A 285 9.25 -26.22 -13.79
N ALA A 286 10.55 -26.04 -14.08
CA ALA A 286 11.47 -25.05 -13.52
C ALA A 286 10.78 -23.78 -12.98
N ILE A 287 11.08 -23.43 -11.73
CA ILE A 287 10.79 -22.11 -11.17
C ILE A 287 11.31 -21.09 -12.19
N GLU A 288 10.45 -20.20 -12.69
CA GLU A 288 10.89 -19.13 -13.57
C GLU A 288 12.07 -18.42 -12.93
N GLU A 289 13.13 -18.13 -13.70
CA GLU A 289 14.36 -17.54 -13.16
C GLU A 289 14.09 -16.23 -12.39
N SER A 290 13.06 -15.50 -12.81
CA SER A 290 12.56 -14.28 -12.17
C SER A 290 12.05 -14.47 -10.74
N ALA A 291 11.67 -15.69 -10.36
CA ALA A 291 11.18 -16.07 -9.03
C ALA A 291 12.23 -16.79 -8.18
N ALA A 292 13.38 -17.15 -8.75
CA ALA A 292 14.45 -17.78 -8.01
C ALA A 292 15.18 -16.75 -7.14
N SER A 293 15.38 -17.08 -5.86
CA SER A 293 16.19 -16.27 -4.97
C SER A 293 17.63 -16.19 -5.48
N LYS A 294 18.17 -14.97 -5.62
CA LYS A 294 19.58 -14.72 -5.96
C LYS A 294 20.51 -14.77 -4.74
N LEU A 295 19.99 -15.16 -3.57
CA LEU A 295 20.78 -15.27 -2.34
C LEU A 295 21.97 -16.24 -2.49
N PRO A 296 21.82 -17.48 -3.03
CA PRO A 296 22.97 -18.38 -3.18
C PRO A 296 24.10 -17.79 -4.05
N ASP A 297 23.74 -17.13 -5.16
CA ASP A 297 24.70 -16.49 -6.06
C ASP A 297 25.42 -15.32 -5.36
N LEU A 298 24.69 -14.53 -4.56
CA LEU A 298 25.26 -13.45 -3.75
C LEU A 298 26.25 -14.00 -2.72
N LEU A 299 25.87 -15.03 -1.97
CA LEU A 299 26.73 -15.65 -0.96
C LEU A 299 28.00 -16.22 -1.59
N ALA A 300 27.86 -16.99 -2.68
CA ALA A 300 29.00 -17.55 -3.41
C ALA A 300 29.94 -16.45 -3.94
N ARG A 301 29.40 -15.32 -4.40
CA ARG A 301 30.21 -14.20 -4.88
C ARG A 301 30.97 -13.50 -3.76
N ILE A 302 30.38 -13.37 -2.58
CA ILE A 302 31.03 -12.79 -1.40
C ILE A 302 32.14 -13.73 -0.91
N GLU A 303 31.85 -15.02 -0.74
CA GLU A 303 32.82 -15.99 -0.21
C GLU A 303 34.00 -16.23 -1.17
N ALA A 304 33.80 -16.05 -2.47
CA ALA A 304 34.88 -16.09 -3.47
C ALA A 304 35.95 -14.99 -3.28
N LEU A 305 35.70 -13.97 -2.45
CA LEU A 305 36.69 -12.96 -2.08
C LEU A 305 37.77 -13.52 -1.12
N GLY A 306 37.55 -14.69 -0.53
CA GLY A 306 38.53 -15.41 0.27
C GLY A 306 38.38 -15.22 1.78
N THR A 307 39.50 -15.30 2.50
CA THR A 307 39.53 -15.20 3.97
C THR A 307 38.93 -13.88 4.45
N GLY A 308 38.05 -13.93 5.45
CA GLY A 308 37.35 -12.74 5.97
C GLY A 308 35.98 -12.48 5.34
N TYR A 309 35.46 -13.39 4.51
CA TYR A 309 34.18 -13.24 3.81
C TYR A 309 33.23 -14.46 3.98
N LYS A 310 33.46 -15.32 4.97
CA LYS A 310 32.58 -16.47 5.23
C LYS A 310 31.20 -15.96 5.66
N CYS A 311 30.17 -16.31 4.89
CA CYS A 311 28.81 -15.86 5.14
C CYS A 311 28.01 -16.89 5.94
N GLU A 312 27.04 -16.41 6.71
CA GLU A 312 26.09 -17.28 7.39
C GLU A 312 24.70 -16.66 7.42
N VAL A 313 23.71 -17.40 6.91
CA VAL A 313 22.31 -16.99 6.96
C VAL A 313 21.74 -17.28 8.34
N LEU A 314 21.31 -16.22 9.03
CA LEU A 314 20.73 -16.28 10.36
C LEU A 314 19.21 -16.07 10.31
N MET A 315 18.50 -16.76 11.20
CA MET A 315 17.04 -16.71 11.28
C MET A 315 16.56 -16.73 12.74
N PRO A 316 15.63 -15.84 13.14
CA PRO A 316 14.98 -15.89 14.44
C PRO A 316 14.31 -17.24 14.69
N GLY A 317 14.41 -17.77 15.92
CA GLY A 317 13.86 -19.07 16.31
C GLY A 317 14.59 -20.28 15.71
N GLY A 318 15.67 -20.07 14.96
CA GLY A 318 16.50 -21.12 14.37
C GLY A 318 17.98 -20.87 14.65
N LYS A 319 18.76 -20.65 13.60
CA LYS A 319 20.17 -20.27 13.72
C LYS A 319 20.26 -18.77 14.04
N GLU A 320 20.12 -18.43 15.33
CA GLU A 320 20.04 -17.03 15.75
C GLU A 320 21.40 -16.33 15.82
N SER A 321 22.45 -17.06 16.19
CA SER A 321 23.81 -16.52 16.37
C SER A 321 24.78 -17.16 15.36
N PRO A 322 25.81 -16.40 14.93
CA PRO A 322 26.79 -16.91 13.99
C PRO A 322 27.71 -17.94 14.65
N GLU A 323 28.21 -18.87 13.84
CA GLU A 323 29.31 -19.76 14.21
C GLU A 323 30.61 -18.99 14.38
N LYS A 324 31.55 -19.58 15.14
CA LYS A 324 32.83 -18.94 15.49
C LYS A 324 33.67 -18.51 14.27
N GLU A 325 33.53 -19.22 13.15
CA GLU A 325 34.29 -18.97 11.92
C GLU A 325 33.61 -17.98 10.98
N THR A 326 32.40 -17.54 11.30
CA THR A 326 31.63 -16.65 10.42
C THR A 326 32.15 -15.23 10.48
N ASP A 327 32.37 -14.66 9.31
CA ASP A 327 32.81 -13.28 9.16
C ASP A 327 31.62 -12.33 8.96
N ILE A 328 30.61 -12.76 8.19
CA ILE A 328 29.47 -11.96 7.78
C ILE A 328 28.16 -12.67 8.15
N ALA A 329 27.40 -12.07 9.06
CA ALA A 329 26.02 -12.43 9.34
C ALA A 329 25.10 -11.92 8.22
N VAL A 330 24.24 -12.80 7.73
CA VAL A 330 23.30 -12.55 6.64
C VAL A 330 21.88 -12.70 7.18
N VAL A 331 21.12 -11.61 7.19
CA VAL A 331 19.72 -11.60 7.67
C VAL A 331 18.78 -11.34 6.51
N THR A 332 17.86 -12.25 6.26
CA THR A 332 16.83 -12.10 5.22
C THR A 332 15.60 -11.41 5.78
N VAL A 333 15.09 -10.42 5.05
CA VAL A 333 13.89 -9.65 5.38
C VAL A 333 13.02 -9.55 4.14
N GLY A 334 12.06 -10.48 4.03
CA GLY A 334 11.28 -10.66 2.80
C GLY A 334 12.20 -10.87 1.60
N LEU A 335 12.19 -9.92 0.67
CA LEU A 335 12.99 -9.94 -0.56
C LEU A 335 14.33 -9.19 -0.45
N MET A 336 14.68 -8.71 0.75
CA MET A 336 15.93 -7.99 1.01
C MET A 336 16.87 -8.82 1.88
N VAL A 337 18.16 -8.53 1.75
CA VAL A 337 19.23 -9.14 2.56
C VAL A 337 20.01 -8.03 3.24
N GLN A 338 20.19 -8.15 4.55
CA GLN A 338 21.09 -7.32 5.33
C GLN A 338 22.38 -8.11 5.57
N LEU A 339 23.52 -7.46 5.33
CA LEU A 339 24.85 -8.02 5.55
C LEU A 339 25.50 -7.26 6.70
N SER A 340 26.10 -7.98 7.65
CA SER A 340 26.79 -7.38 8.78
C SER A 340 28.03 -8.18 9.13
N TYR A 341 29.19 -7.53 9.15
CA TYR A 341 30.37 -8.13 9.73
C TYR A 341 30.15 -8.42 11.22
N VAL A 342 30.46 -9.64 11.64
CA VAL A 342 30.28 -10.12 13.02
C VAL A 342 31.23 -9.38 13.97
N ASN A 343 32.47 -9.15 13.56
CA ASN A 343 33.53 -8.61 14.41
C ASN A 343 33.90 -7.14 14.14
N GLU A 344 33.31 -6.49 13.12
CA GLU A 344 33.52 -5.06 12.89
C GLU A 344 32.63 -4.24 13.83
N PHE A 345 33.05 -4.11 15.08
CA PHE A 345 32.70 -2.97 15.91
C PHE A 345 33.92 -2.06 15.99
N ASN A 346 34.02 -1.09 15.08
CA ASN A 346 34.95 0.02 15.22
C ASN A 346 34.16 1.24 15.73
N PRO A 347 34.24 1.60 17.03
CA PRO A 347 33.53 2.76 17.57
C PRO A 347 34.05 4.11 17.05
N ASN A 348 35.10 4.12 16.22
CA ASN A 348 35.74 5.32 15.66
C ASN A 348 35.51 5.51 14.15
N VAL A 349 34.63 4.71 13.52
CA VAL A 349 34.20 4.88 12.11
C VAL A 349 32.76 5.35 12.06
#